data_AF-A0A849EUH9-F1
#
_entry.id   AF-A0A849EUH9-F1
#
_cell.length_a   1.000
_cell.length_b   1.000
_cell.length_c   1.000
_cell.angle_alpha   90.00
_cell.angle_beta   90.00
_cell.angle_gamma   90.00
#
_symmetry.space_group_name_H-M   'P 1'
#
loop_
_entity.id
_entity.type
_entity.pdbx_description
1 polymer ?
#
loop_
_entity_poly.entity_id
_entity_poly.type
_entity_poly.pdbx_seq_one_letter_code
_entity_poly.pdbx_strand_id
1 'polypeptide(L)'
;MLGFYRRHWFDIGGVLAVVVGVVLLLKWKTLPYIQLLMALNFFTLLLHQFEEYRWPGGLPGQMNGGLHKSDMPDRYPANPHSLMLLNTVGAYPFYLLPVFFPDVIWLGLGPVLLAFAQVPTHGLMMPIKLKTLYGKGFITAFFMWLPIGILYIRHIVAEGLVRPADWVYGAIYMFLFGAFVVQGTIRIFRDKHTPHRFARKQLGRWGNAS
;
A
#
# COMPACT_ATOMS: atom_id res chain seq x y z
N MET A 1 -10.43 -21.78 -6.33
CA MET A 1 -9.12 -21.11 -6.29
C MET A 1 -9.25 -19.58 -6.11
N LEU A 2 -9.91 -18.85 -7.02
CA LEU A 2 -10.05 -17.38 -6.92
C LEU A 2 -10.74 -16.89 -5.63
N GLY A 3 -11.76 -17.61 -5.15
CA GLY A 3 -12.46 -17.24 -3.91
C GLY A 3 -11.58 -17.33 -2.65
N PHE A 4 -10.61 -18.25 -2.62
CA PHE A 4 -9.61 -18.33 -1.55
C PHE A 4 -8.65 -17.15 -1.65
N TYR A 5 -8.08 -16.91 -2.84
CA TYR A 5 -7.15 -15.81 -3.05
C TYR A 5 -7.75 -14.45 -2.67
N ARG A 6 -9.01 -14.20 -3.05
CA ARG A 6 -9.76 -12.98 -2.69
C ARG A 6 -9.80 -12.70 -1.18
N ARG A 7 -9.76 -13.74 -0.36
CA ARG A 7 -9.80 -13.62 1.11
C ARG A 7 -8.43 -13.67 1.79
N HIS A 8 -7.40 -14.12 1.08
CA HIS A 8 -6.08 -14.44 1.65
C HIS A 8 -4.90 -13.83 0.88
N TRP A 9 -5.15 -12.92 -0.06
CA TRP A 9 -4.08 -12.28 -0.84
C TRP A 9 -3.06 -11.56 0.05
N PHE A 10 -3.48 -10.99 1.19
CA PHE A 10 -2.59 -10.36 2.17
C PHE A 10 -1.81 -11.39 3.01
N ASP A 11 -2.34 -12.60 3.22
CA ASP A 11 -1.60 -13.69 3.88
C ASP A 11 -0.50 -14.20 2.93
N ILE A 12 -0.85 -14.37 1.65
CA ILE A 12 0.08 -14.74 0.59
C ILE A 12 1.14 -13.64 0.40
N GLY A 13 0.73 -12.36 0.45
CA GLY A 13 1.64 -11.22 0.48
C GLY A 13 2.59 -11.26 1.68
N GLY A 14 2.12 -11.67 2.86
CA GLY A 14 2.97 -11.89 4.03
C GLY A 14 4.02 -13.00 3.83
N VAL A 15 3.63 -14.12 3.21
CA VAL A 15 4.58 -15.18 2.82
C VAL A 15 5.59 -14.65 1.79
N LEU A 16 5.13 -13.89 0.81
CA LEU A 16 6.00 -13.25 -0.17
C LEU A 16 6.96 -12.26 0.49
N ALA A 17 6.54 -11.54 1.53
CA ALA A 17 7.40 -10.64 2.29
C ALA A 17 8.55 -11.42 2.93
N VAL A 18 8.29 -12.60 3.51
CA VAL A 18 9.35 -13.48 4.04
C VAL A 18 10.35 -13.87 2.95
N VAL A 19 9.86 -14.28 1.78
CA VAL A 19 10.72 -14.67 0.65
C VAL A 19 11.58 -13.49 0.18
N VAL A 20 10.98 -12.32 -0.05
CA VAL A 20 11.70 -11.11 -0.46
C VAL A 20 12.71 -10.69 0.62
N GLY A 21 12.34 -10.78 1.89
CA GLY A 21 13.22 -10.49 3.02
C GLY A 21 14.45 -11.40 3.04
N VAL A 22 14.28 -12.70 2.84
CA VAL A 22 15.41 -13.66 2.73
C VAL A 22 16.30 -13.32 1.54
N VAL A 23 15.72 -13.02 0.38
CA VAL A 23 16.50 -12.62 -0.80
C VAL A 23 17.32 -11.36 -0.52
N LEU A 24 16.73 -10.34 0.11
CA LEU A 24 17.42 -9.12 0.48
C LEU A 24 18.55 -9.38 1.49
N LEU A 25 18.32 -10.22 2.51
CA LEU A 25 19.36 -10.61 3.47
C LEU A 25 20.55 -11.34 2.81
N LEU A 26 20.31 -12.10 1.74
CA LEU A 26 21.38 -12.80 1.02
C LEU A 26 22.08 -11.90 -0.01
N LYS A 27 21.42 -10.86 -0.52
CA LYS A 27 21.88 -10.06 -1.67
C LYS A 27 22.17 -8.60 -1.36
N TRP A 28 21.97 -8.11 -0.15
CA TRP A 28 22.10 -6.68 0.19
C TRP A 28 23.48 -6.08 -0.10
N LYS A 29 24.55 -6.89 -0.04
CA LYS A 29 25.92 -6.43 -0.38
C LYS A 29 26.20 -6.39 -1.88
N THR A 30 25.40 -7.09 -2.68
CA THR A 30 25.62 -7.26 -4.13
C THR A 30 24.64 -6.47 -4.99
N LEU A 31 23.48 -6.08 -4.42
CA LEU A 31 22.50 -5.28 -5.14
C LEU A 31 22.99 -3.83 -5.27
N PRO A 32 22.84 -3.20 -6.46
CA PRO A 32 22.95 -1.76 -6.60
C PRO A 32 22.08 -1.05 -5.56
N TYR A 33 22.60 0.02 -4.97
CA TYR A 33 21.96 0.63 -3.80
C TYR A 33 20.53 1.12 -4.08
N ILE A 34 20.28 1.71 -5.26
CA ILE A 34 18.91 2.07 -5.68
C ILE A 34 18.01 0.85 -5.77
N GLN A 35 18.46 -0.23 -6.41
CA GLN A 35 17.70 -1.46 -6.55
C GLN A 35 17.38 -2.09 -5.19
N LEU A 36 18.33 -2.04 -4.24
CA LEU A 36 18.12 -2.46 -2.85
C LEU A 36 17.02 -1.64 -2.18
N LEU A 37 17.05 -0.31 -2.30
CA LEU A 37 16.04 0.57 -1.72
C LEU A 37 14.65 0.35 -2.35
N MET A 38 14.57 0.11 -3.66
CA MET A 38 13.31 -0.19 -4.34
C MET A 38 12.76 -1.56 -3.95
N ALA A 39 13.63 -2.56 -3.77
CA ALA A 39 13.23 -3.88 -3.29
C ALA A 39 12.76 -3.81 -1.82
N LEU A 40 13.41 -3.02 -0.97
CA LEU A 40 12.96 -2.71 0.39
C LEU A 40 11.61 -1.97 0.39
N ASN A 41 11.39 -1.08 -0.58
CA ASN A 41 10.14 -0.36 -0.75
C ASN A 41 8.97 -1.31 -1.09
N PHE A 42 9.20 -2.28 -1.98
CA PHE A 42 8.24 -3.35 -2.29
C PHE A 42 8.04 -4.31 -1.11
N PHE A 43 9.10 -4.72 -0.43
CA PHE A 43 9.02 -5.51 0.79
C PHE A 43 8.13 -4.82 1.84
N THR A 44 8.28 -3.50 2.00
CA THR A 44 7.46 -2.69 2.90
C THR A 44 6.00 -2.66 2.48
N LEU A 45 5.68 -2.59 1.17
CA LEU A 45 4.30 -2.71 0.68
C LEU A 45 3.64 -4.00 1.16
N LEU A 46 4.33 -5.13 1.07
CA LEU A 46 3.78 -6.43 1.46
C LEU A 46 3.47 -6.47 2.96
N LEU A 47 4.37 -5.93 3.79
CA LEU A 47 4.14 -5.80 5.23
C LEU A 47 3.03 -4.79 5.55
N HIS A 48 2.95 -3.70 4.79
CA HIS A 48 1.91 -2.69 4.96
C HIS A 48 0.51 -3.27 4.70
N GLN A 49 0.37 -4.03 3.60
CA GLN A 49 -0.86 -4.76 3.32
C GLN A 49 -1.17 -5.80 4.41
N PHE A 50 -0.15 -6.49 4.92
CA PHE A 50 -0.36 -7.40 6.05
C PHE A 50 -0.86 -6.65 7.30
N GLU A 51 -0.29 -5.49 7.62
CA GLU A 51 -0.72 -4.62 8.72
C GLU A 51 -2.19 -4.19 8.56
N GLU A 52 -2.55 -3.74 7.37
CA GLU A 52 -3.87 -3.19 7.05
C GLU A 52 -4.99 -4.24 7.08
N TYR A 53 -4.71 -5.45 6.58
CA TYR A 53 -5.73 -6.45 6.28
C TYR A 53 -5.68 -7.68 7.17
N ARG A 54 -4.52 -8.05 7.72
CA ARG A 54 -4.34 -9.30 8.48
C ARG A 54 -4.14 -9.10 9.96
N TRP A 55 -3.07 -8.41 10.34
CA TRP A 55 -2.75 -8.14 11.74
C TRP A 55 -1.92 -6.87 11.84
N PRO A 56 -2.37 -5.87 12.60
CA PRO A 56 -3.57 -5.88 13.45
C PRO A 56 -4.87 -5.81 12.66
N GLY A 57 -4.82 -5.49 11.37
CA GLY A 57 -5.97 -5.50 10.46
C GLY A 57 -7.01 -4.42 10.80
N GLY A 58 -8.02 -4.28 9.94
CA GLY A 58 -9.17 -3.41 10.23
C GLY A 58 -9.32 -2.22 9.28
N LEU A 59 -8.46 -2.10 8.27
CA LEU A 59 -8.59 -1.06 7.24
C LEU A 59 -9.98 -1.09 6.57
N PRO A 60 -10.57 -2.24 6.22
CA PRO A 60 -11.92 -2.26 5.63
C PRO A 60 -12.98 -1.57 6.51
N GLY A 61 -12.95 -1.82 7.82
CA GLY A 61 -13.83 -1.12 8.77
C GLY A 61 -13.56 0.38 8.85
N GLN A 62 -12.29 0.79 8.93
CA GLN A 62 -11.91 2.20 8.94
C GLN A 62 -12.37 2.92 7.67
N MET A 63 -12.21 2.30 6.51
CA MET A 63 -12.54 2.89 5.22
C MET A 63 -14.05 2.92 4.98
N ASN A 64 -14.71 1.77 4.99
CA ASN A 64 -16.13 1.68 4.64
C ASN A 64 -17.03 2.26 5.74
N GLY A 65 -16.84 1.83 6.99
CA GLY A 65 -17.68 2.26 8.11
C GLY A 65 -17.24 3.59 8.73
N GLY A 66 -15.93 3.84 8.79
CA GLY A 66 -15.40 5.06 9.39
C GLY A 66 -15.41 6.26 8.44
N LEU A 67 -14.67 6.17 7.33
CA LEU A 67 -14.46 7.29 6.41
C LEU A 67 -15.66 7.53 5.50
N HIS A 68 -16.23 6.45 4.95
CA HIS A 68 -17.38 6.50 4.06
C HIS A 68 -18.73 6.43 4.77
N LYS A 69 -18.77 6.05 6.05
CA LYS A 69 -20.01 5.90 6.84
C LYS A 69 -21.07 5.06 6.13
N SER A 70 -20.64 3.97 5.48
CA SER A 70 -21.55 3.12 4.71
C SER A 70 -22.56 2.41 5.62
N ASP A 71 -23.78 2.30 5.11
CA ASP A 71 -24.86 1.43 5.57
C ASP A 71 -24.55 -0.07 5.43
N MET A 72 -23.62 -0.45 4.54
CA MET A 72 -23.17 -1.83 4.33
C MET A 72 -21.64 -1.92 4.37
N PRO A 73 -21.03 -1.67 5.55
CA PRO A 73 -19.58 -1.53 5.65
C PRO A 73 -18.83 -2.83 5.34
N ASP A 74 -19.51 -3.98 5.38
CA ASP A 74 -18.95 -5.28 5.02
C ASP A 74 -18.73 -5.49 3.51
N ARG A 75 -19.26 -4.62 2.65
CA ARG A 75 -19.12 -4.77 1.19
C ARG A 75 -19.15 -3.47 0.36
N TYR A 76 -19.39 -2.30 0.97
CA TYR A 76 -19.52 -1.05 0.23
C TYR A 76 -18.84 0.13 0.96
N PRO A 77 -18.20 1.08 0.24
CA PRO A 77 -17.96 1.09 -1.22
C PRO A 77 -16.89 0.11 -1.68
N ALA A 78 -15.90 -0.21 -0.85
CA ALA A 78 -14.93 -1.23 -1.18
C ALA A 78 -15.44 -2.62 -0.78
N ASN A 79 -14.97 -3.65 -1.49
CA ASN A 79 -15.24 -5.05 -1.16
C ASN A 79 -13.93 -5.87 -1.27
N PRO A 80 -13.91 -7.13 -0.79
CA PRO A 80 -12.71 -7.96 -0.85
C PRO A 80 -12.13 -8.11 -2.27
N HIS A 81 -12.97 -8.07 -3.31
CA HIS A 81 -12.51 -8.21 -4.68
C HIS A 81 -11.78 -6.96 -5.18
N SER A 82 -12.37 -5.78 -4.97
CA SER A 82 -11.76 -4.51 -5.36
C SER A 82 -10.42 -4.31 -4.65
N LEU A 83 -10.34 -4.65 -3.36
CA LEU A 83 -9.10 -4.48 -2.58
C LEU A 83 -8.03 -5.51 -2.95
N MET A 84 -8.41 -6.73 -3.30
CA MET A 84 -7.47 -7.70 -3.86
C MET A 84 -6.87 -7.19 -5.18
N LEU A 85 -7.72 -6.75 -6.13
CA LEU A 85 -7.25 -6.27 -7.43
C LEU A 85 -6.35 -5.04 -7.30
N LEU A 86 -6.78 -4.05 -6.51
CA LEU A 86 -6.00 -2.86 -6.21
C LEU A 86 -4.60 -3.23 -5.69
N ASN A 87 -4.54 -4.06 -4.66
CA ASN A 87 -3.28 -4.33 -3.96
C ASN A 87 -2.34 -5.27 -4.71
N THR A 88 -2.88 -6.20 -5.49
CA THR A 88 -2.07 -7.22 -6.17
C THR A 88 -1.80 -6.84 -7.63
N VAL A 89 -2.85 -6.57 -8.40
CA VAL A 89 -2.72 -6.21 -9.82
C VAL A 89 -2.28 -4.77 -10.00
N GLY A 90 -2.71 -3.86 -9.12
CA GLY A 90 -2.31 -2.46 -9.17
C GLY A 90 -0.98 -2.20 -8.46
N ALA A 91 -0.92 -2.43 -7.15
CA ALA A 91 0.21 -1.98 -6.35
C ALA A 91 1.49 -2.81 -6.58
N TYR A 92 1.43 -4.11 -6.86
CA TYR A 92 2.67 -4.89 -7.07
C TYR A 92 3.47 -4.38 -8.27
N PRO A 93 2.90 -4.20 -9.47
CA PRO A 93 3.65 -3.60 -10.58
C PRO A 93 4.18 -2.20 -10.24
N PHE A 94 3.37 -1.37 -9.59
CA PHE A 94 3.76 0.00 -9.23
C PHE A 94 5.05 0.03 -8.38
N TYR A 95 5.19 -0.90 -7.42
CA TYR A 95 6.37 -0.99 -6.55
C TYR A 95 7.49 -1.89 -7.12
N LEU A 96 7.18 -2.87 -7.99
CA LEU A 96 8.18 -3.77 -8.58
C LEU A 96 8.90 -3.18 -9.79
N LEU A 97 8.22 -2.36 -10.60
CA LEU A 97 8.84 -1.73 -11.77
C LEU A 97 10.18 -1.03 -11.44
N PRO A 98 10.29 -0.17 -10.41
CA PRO A 98 11.57 0.47 -10.10
C PRO A 98 12.64 -0.49 -9.54
N VAL A 99 12.28 -1.73 -9.14
CA VAL A 99 13.26 -2.77 -8.80
C VAL A 99 13.95 -3.28 -10.07
N PHE A 100 13.20 -3.44 -11.16
CA PHE A 100 13.75 -3.93 -12.44
C PHE A 100 14.35 -2.83 -13.30
N PHE A 101 13.95 -1.57 -13.09
CA PHE A 101 14.42 -0.40 -13.82
C PHE A 101 14.99 0.67 -12.86
N PRO A 102 16.04 0.35 -12.08
CA PRO A 102 16.57 1.24 -11.04
C PRO A 102 17.12 2.56 -11.58
N ASP A 103 17.58 2.59 -12.84
CA ASP A 103 18.13 3.80 -13.47
C ASP A 103 17.05 4.79 -13.95
N VAL A 104 15.78 4.38 -13.96
CA VAL A 104 14.66 5.24 -14.33
C VAL A 104 14.11 5.91 -13.06
N ILE A 105 14.79 6.97 -12.60
CA ILE A 105 14.59 7.57 -11.28
C ILE A 105 13.14 7.96 -10.97
N TRP A 106 12.38 8.46 -11.96
CA TRP A 106 10.99 8.86 -11.75
C TRP A 106 10.05 7.67 -11.46
N LEU A 107 10.37 6.46 -11.94
CA LEU A 107 9.63 5.24 -11.59
C LEU A 107 9.79 4.89 -10.11
N GLY A 108 10.95 5.16 -9.51
CA GLY A 108 11.17 4.98 -8.07
C GLY A 108 10.60 6.12 -7.22
N LEU A 109 10.63 7.36 -7.74
CA LEU A 109 10.08 8.53 -7.07
C LEU A 109 8.57 8.41 -6.83
N GLY A 110 7.79 7.92 -7.80
CA GLY A 110 6.33 7.81 -7.65
C GLY A 110 5.92 7.02 -6.39
N PRO A 111 6.36 5.76 -6.22
CA PRO A 111 6.12 4.98 -5.02
C PRO A 111 6.70 5.56 -3.74
N VAL A 112 7.86 6.23 -3.78
CA VAL A 112 8.46 6.90 -2.61
C VAL A 112 7.61 8.09 -2.16
N LEU A 113 7.13 8.91 -3.10
CA LEU A 113 6.23 10.03 -2.79
C LEU A 113 4.88 9.54 -2.26
N LEU A 114 4.33 8.45 -2.84
CA LEU A 114 3.12 7.83 -2.31
C LEU A 114 3.34 7.34 -0.87
N ALA A 115 4.46 6.67 -0.62
CA ALA A 115 4.84 6.18 0.71
C ALA A 115 4.95 7.32 1.74
N PHE A 116 5.48 8.49 1.37
CA PHE A 116 5.45 9.67 2.24
C PHE A 116 4.03 10.16 2.51
N ALA A 117 3.13 10.15 1.51
CA ALA A 117 1.73 10.53 1.71
C ALA A 117 0.97 9.57 2.64
N GLN A 118 1.40 8.30 2.73
CA GLN A 118 0.80 7.31 3.65
C GLN A 118 1.06 7.64 5.13
N VAL A 119 2.21 8.23 5.46
CA VAL A 119 2.56 8.56 6.85
C VAL A 119 1.55 9.51 7.51
N PRO A 120 1.25 10.72 6.98
CA PRO A 120 0.24 11.59 7.57
C PRO A 120 -1.18 11.05 7.39
N THR A 121 -1.45 10.31 6.30
CA THR A 121 -2.77 9.72 6.05
C THR A 121 -3.15 8.72 7.15
N HIS A 122 -2.26 7.79 7.47
CA HIS A 122 -2.48 6.77 8.50
C HIS A 122 -2.09 7.23 9.91
N GLY A 123 -1.15 8.15 10.05
CA GLY A 123 -0.65 8.62 11.36
C GLY A 123 -1.41 9.80 11.95
N LEU A 124 -2.04 10.63 11.12
CA LEU A 124 -2.68 11.87 11.56
C LEU A 124 -4.12 11.98 11.07
N MET A 125 -4.35 11.94 9.77
CA MET A 125 -5.64 12.24 9.16
C MET A 125 -6.71 11.22 9.54
N MET A 126 -6.45 9.92 9.35
CA MET A 126 -7.38 8.86 9.73
C MET A 126 -7.61 8.79 11.24
N PRO A 127 -6.57 8.78 12.10
CA PRO A 127 -6.74 8.78 13.56
C PRO A 127 -7.64 9.90 14.08
N ILE A 128 -7.42 11.13 13.61
CA ILE A 128 -8.24 12.29 13.98
C ILE A 128 -9.69 12.08 13.52
N LYS A 129 -9.89 11.79 12.23
CA LYS A 129 -11.24 11.66 11.65
C LYS A 129 -12.03 10.50 12.26
N LEU A 130 -11.34 9.42 12.61
CA LEU A 130 -11.96 8.20 13.11
C LEU A 130 -11.96 8.11 14.63
N LYS A 131 -11.29 9.01 15.36
CA LYS A 131 -11.08 8.87 16.82
C LYS A 131 -10.51 7.48 17.16
N THR A 132 -9.39 7.14 16.53
CA THR A 132 -8.62 5.91 16.78
C THR A 132 -7.19 6.27 17.15
N LEU A 133 -6.49 5.38 17.88
CA LEU A 133 -5.10 5.62 18.28
C LEU A 133 -4.15 5.79 17.09
N TYR A 134 -4.32 4.98 16.03
CA TYR A 134 -3.61 5.12 14.76
C TYR A 134 -4.42 4.49 13.61
N GLY A 135 -4.11 4.86 12.37
CA GLY A 135 -4.70 4.33 11.14
C GLY A 135 -3.97 3.05 10.73
N LYS A 136 -4.71 1.99 10.39
CA LYS A 136 -4.10 0.71 10.02
C LYS A 136 -3.16 0.90 8.83
N GLY A 137 -1.90 0.53 8.94
CA GLY A 137 -0.86 0.83 7.94
C GLY A 137 0.19 1.85 8.42
N PHE A 138 -0.07 2.58 9.51
CA PHE A 138 0.86 3.60 10.00
C PHE A 138 2.21 3.03 10.45
N ILE A 139 2.22 1.85 11.08
CA ILE A 139 3.45 1.31 11.68
C ILE A 139 4.48 1.08 10.58
N THR A 140 4.10 0.34 9.54
CA THR A 140 4.95 0.09 8.37
C THR A 140 5.26 1.36 7.60
N ALA A 141 4.29 2.27 7.45
CA ALA A 141 4.53 3.55 6.77
C ALA A 141 5.61 4.39 7.48
N PHE A 142 5.52 4.52 8.80
CA PHE A 142 6.41 5.36 9.59
C PHE A 142 7.77 4.71 9.85
N PHE A 143 7.81 3.42 10.23
CA PHE A 143 9.06 2.77 10.63
C PHE A 143 9.86 2.19 9.45
N MET A 144 9.25 2.06 8.27
CA MET A 144 9.92 1.45 7.12
C MET A 144 9.92 2.37 5.90
N TRP A 145 8.75 2.76 5.41
CA TRP A 145 8.66 3.58 4.21
C TRP A 145 9.29 4.96 4.37
N LEU A 146 9.08 5.64 5.50
CA LEU A 146 9.69 6.93 5.77
C LEU A 146 11.23 6.89 5.73
N PRO A 147 11.93 6.04 6.50
CA PRO A 147 13.39 5.98 6.42
C PRO A 147 13.90 5.51 5.04
N ILE A 148 13.25 4.53 4.41
CA ILE A 148 13.62 4.07 3.05
C ILE A 148 13.51 5.22 2.04
N GLY A 149 12.40 5.97 2.08
CA GLY A 149 12.18 7.12 1.22
C GLY A 149 13.22 8.22 1.45
N ILE A 150 13.55 8.54 2.70
CA ILE A 150 14.58 9.52 3.04
C ILE A 150 15.94 9.09 2.48
N LEU A 151 16.32 7.82 2.65
CA LEU A 151 17.57 7.27 2.12
C LEU A 151 17.61 7.33 0.58
N TYR A 152 16.50 7.02 -0.08
CA TYR A 152 16.38 7.09 -1.53
C TYR A 152 16.54 8.52 -2.04
N ILE A 153 15.77 9.47 -1.50
CA ILE A 153 15.84 10.89 -1.89
C ILE A 153 17.24 11.45 -1.64
N ARG A 154 17.82 11.17 -0.47
CA ARG A 154 19.18 11.61 -0.14
C ARG A 154 20.19 11.09 -1.16
N HIS A 155 20.11 9.82 -1.55
CA HIS A 155 21.07 9.22 -2.47
C HIS A 155 20.93 9.76 -3.89
N ILE A 156 19.72 9.81 -4.46
CA ILE A 156 19.53 10.32 -5.83
C ILE A 156 19.93 11.79 -5.98
N VAL A 157 19.82 12.58 -4.90
CA VAL A 157 20.23 14.00 -4.88
C VAL A 157 21.75 14.10 -4.69
N ALA A 158 22.33 13.41 -3.72
CA ALA A 158 23.76 13.50 -3.41
C ALA A 158 24.64 13.00 -4.57
N GLU A 159 24.20 11.96 -5.26
CA GLU A 159 24.92 11.38 -6.40
C GLU A 159 24.55 12.04 -7.76
N GLY A 160 23.71 13.08 -7.75
CA GLY A 160 23.32 13.79 -8.97
C GLY A 160 22.52 12.95 -9.98
N LEU A 161 21.84 11.89 -9.51
CA LEU A 161 21.07 10.97 -10.37
C LEU A 161 19.73 11.56 -10.79
N VAL A 162 19.13 12.42 -9.97
CA VAL A 162 17.79 12.99 -10.20
C VAL A 162 17.84 14.26 -11.04
N ARG A 163 17.01 14.34 -12.09
CA ARG A 163 16.79 15.58 -12.86
C ARG A 163 15.49 16.27 -12.41
N PRO A 164 15.32 17.57 -12.67
CA PRO A 164 14.06 18.27 -12.37
C PRO A 164 12.82 17.60 -12.97
N ALA A 165 12.94 17.05 -14.19
CA ALA A 165 11.84 16.33 -14.85
C ALA A 165 11.43 15.06 -14.10
N ASP A 166 12.37 14.38 -13.43
CA ASP A 166 12.06 13.15 -12.72
C ASP A 166 11.14 13.39 -11.51
N TRP A 167 11.24 14.56 -10.86
CA TRP A 167 10.30 15.00 -9.82
C TRP A 167 8.88 15.20 -10.36
N VAL A 168 8.76 15.87 -11.51
CA VAL A 168 7.48 16.11 -12.17
C VAL A 168 6.84 14.79 -12.60
N TYR A 169 7.58 13.93 -13.28
CA TYR A 169 7.07 12.62 -13.72
C TYR A 169 6.78 11.69 -12.55
N GLY A 170 7.59 11.69 -11.50
CA GLY A 170 7.32 10.93 -10.28
C GLY A 170 6.03 11.38 -9.60
N ALA A 171 5.80 12.69 -9.49
CA ALA A 171 4.57 13.24 -8.93
C ALA A 171 3.34 12.91 -9.79
N ILE A 172 3.45 13.03 -11.12
CA ILE A 172 2.38 12.63 -12.05
C ILE A 172 2.10 11.13 -11.90
N TYR A 173 3.13 10.29 -11.88
CA TYR A 173 2.99 8.85 -11.74
C TYR A 173 2.28 8.45 -10.44
N MET A 174 2.69 9.06 -9.31
CA MET A 174 2.01 8.92 -8.02
C MET A 174 0.53 9.31 -8.13
N PHE A 175 0.23 10.46 -8.72
CA PHE A 175 -1.13 10.98 -8.80
C PHE A 175 -2.03 10.12 -9.69
N LEU A 176 -1.52 9.67 -10.84
CA LEU A 176 -2.23 8.74 -11.74
C LEU A 176 -2.51 7.41 -11.04
N PHE A 177 -1.56 6.87 -10.29
CA PHE A 177 -1.76 5.67 -9.50
C PHE A 177 -2.87 5.88 -8.44
N GLY A 178 -2.81 6.96 -7.66
CA GLY A 178 -3.84 7.28 -6.67
C GLY A 178 -5.24 7.47 -7.29
N ALA A 179 -5.33 8.23 -8.38
CA ALA A 179 -6.61 8.55 -9.01
C ALA A 179 -7.23 7.35 -9.75
N PHE A 180 -6.45 6.67 -10.59
CA PHE A 180 -6.99 5.66 -11.49
C PHE A 180 -6.88 4.25 -10.94
N VAL A 181 -5.83 3.93 -10.18
CA VAL A 181 -5.65 2.59 -9.62
C VAL A 181 -6.36 2.49 -8.29
N VAL A 182 -6.04 3.34 -7.31
CA VAL A 182 -6.67 3.30 -5.97
C VAL A 182 -8.15 3.65 -6.05
N GLN A 183 -8.47 4.89 -6.43
CA GLN A 183 -9.85 5.35 -6.43
C GLN A 183 -10.65 4.74 -7.57
N GLY A 184 -10.05 4.56 -8.76
CA GLY A 184 -10.71 3.95 -9.91
C GLY A 184 -11.13 2.50 -9.64
N THR A 185 -10.25 1.65 -9.11
CA THR A 185 -10.61 0.24 -8.82
C THR A 185 -11.76 0.15 -7.81
N ILE A 186 -11.73 0.93 -6.73
CA ILE A 186 -12.83 0.94 -5.76
C ILE A 186 -14.13 1.41 -6.42
N ARG A 187 -14.09 2.46 -7.25
CA ARG A 187 -15.29 3.00 -7.92
C ARG A 187 -15.87 2.07 -8.97
N ILE A 188 -15.03 1.39 -9.75
CA ILE A 188 -15.46 0.47 -10.81
C ILE A 188 -16.11 -0.76 -10.20
N PHE A 189 -15.53 -1.30 -9.12
CA PHE A 189 -16.00 -2.55 -8.50
C PHE A 189 -16.89 -2.35 -7.27
N ARG A 190 -17.33 -1.13 -6.96
CA ARG A 190 -18.28 -0.90 -5.86
C ARG A 190 -19.61 -1.56 -6.19
N ASP A 191 -20.12 -2.36 -5.28
CA ASP A 191 -21.37 -3.07 -5.48
C ASP A 191 -22.00 -3.42 -4.14
N LYS A 192 -23.25 -2.99 -3.95
CA LYS A 192 -24.04 -3.26 -2.75
C LYS A 192 -24.57 -4.71 -2.71
N HIS A 193 -24.65 -5.38 -3.85
CA HIS A 193 -25.16 -6.74 -4.01
C HIS A 193 -24.05 -7.79 -4.16
N THR A 194 -22.78 -7.39 -4.06
CA THR A 194 -21.66 -8.32 -4.22
C THR A 194 -21.75 -9.47 -3.22
N PRO A 195 -21.49 -10.72 -3.65
CA PRO A 195 -21.40 -11.86 -2.74
C PRO A 195 -20.12 -11.83 -1.89
N HIS A 196 -19.21 -10.87 -2.13
CA HIS A 196 -17.93 -10.78 -1.43
C HIS A 196 -18.03 -9.84 -0.24
N ARG A 197 -17.94 -10.41 0.96
CA ARG A 197 -18.08 -9.67 2.22
C ARG A 197 -16.81 -9.78 3.06
N PHE A 198 -16.44 -8.68 3.71
CA PHE A 198 -15.40 -8.68 4.72
C PHE A 198 -15.87 -9.47 5.95
N ALA A 199 -14.93 -10.14 6.61
CA ALA A 199 -15.21 -10.78 7.89
C ALA A 199 -15.42 -9.72 8.98
N ARG A 200 -16.25 -10.02 9.99
CA ARG A 200 -16.52 -9.11 11.12
C ARG A 200 -15.25 -8.61 11.80
N LYS A 201 -14.23 -9.45 11.94
CA LYS A 201 -12.91 -9.08 12.46
C LYS A 201 -12.24 -7.94 11.66
N GLN A 202 -12.38 -7.94 10.34
CA GLN A 202 -11.82 -6.89 9.47
C GLN A 202 -12.61 -5.58 9.53
N LEU A 203 -13.84 -5.62 10.05
CA LEU A 203 -14.67 -4.44 10.26
C LEU A 203 -14.49 -3.85 11.66
N GLY A 204 -13.94 -4.61 12.62
CA GLY A 204 -13.77 -4.15 13.99
C GLY A 204 -15.08 -3.59 14.57
N ARG A 205 -15.01 -2.42 15.20
CA ARG A 205 -16.18 -1.75 15.78
C ARG A 205 -17.24 -1.29 14.76
N TRP A 206 -16.91 -1.28 13.47
CA TRP A 206 -17.85 -0.94 12.40
C TRP A 206 -18.63 -2.16 11.88
N GLY A 207 -18.35 -3.37 12.37
CA GLY A 207 -19.06 -4.59 11.99
C GLY A 207 -20.34 -4.87 12.78
N ASN A 208 -20.75 -3.95 13.66
CA ASN A 208 -21.96 -4.03 14.49
C ASN A 208 -23.03 -3.01 14.08
N ALA A 209 -22.79 -2.22 13.02
CA ALA A 209 -23.84 -1.40 12.41
C ALA A 209 -24.77 -2.35 11.63
N SER A 210 -25.79 -2.86 12.32
CA SER A 210 -26.97 -3.52 11.75
C SER A 210 -28.02 -2.49 11.39
#